data_AF-A0A1Y2SNQ7-F1
#
_entry.id   AF-A0A1Y2SNQ7-F1
#
_cell.length_a   1.000
_cell.length_b   1.000
_cell.length_c   1.000
_cell.angle_alpha   90.00
_cell.angle_beta   90.00
_cell.angle_gamma   90.00
#
_symmetry.space_group_name_H-M   'P 1'
#
loop_
_entity.id
_entity.type
_entity.pdbx_description
1 polymer ?
#
loop_
_entity_poly.entity_id
_entity_poly.type
_entity_poly.pdbx_seq_one_letter_code
_entity_poly.pdbx_strand_id
1 'polypeptide(L)'
;MTIILNFLRMIRINLRRKTSYLDFCFIFLCIWTLTSVGSEAQYYLFKFISSDSSTLYGSAFEDAIAKIPTLNQYILKTYSLANNYNYVAVFFIVLSSLFFQSTVQIFVVCIISSVFMLTATDITFLLVNNALSIKSIVECIIANTIGSPIISTFVIFLFYIKRVFLNLNNVSIIFRHVASYICYILTCFVILTVSYYVICFFYRPTNVDFSVSTSQYFSGSYFIDKKNIQTDINKTNRNKEFFSMLGSPIKIKKEIQVYGDIGMIQSRFKKDESYKVRIYFLLNCFDGLNSNVSHSNPLIFNDVKNFTLKYSESFSTVHINDNSGYIKSTDEIVNMFSVNNNKKNGYNINKTNDGTLSYFPSDSEASLYITIPVVEYNKNQIKKNTNFTLFINGIQKTLNIETERLRSSKKNIPIECKIASLDSLNNQLDLKVNDAIYIGLLIKIEPDAKNEFYTPINDDSSRIEIKGKLLHILSKDIMEHDLFSEYFKNGYISGILLHNFDKLSLNGKSIESNEMDNLMIMGSNIYASTSSNNNLVVAGKANLFYRNRLRENKTLWESSSDNTLILGGIGALFLSLLAWGIKKVISTLRKDENINLF
;
A
#
# COMPACT_ATOMS: atom_id res chain seq x y z
N MET A 1 26.08 70.16 7.22
CA MET A 1 24.61 70.04 7.02
C MET A 1 24.26 69.20 5.78
N THR A 2 24.88 69.43 4.63
CA THR A 2 24.70 68.68 3.36
C THR A 2 25.05 67.19 3.45
N ILE A 3 26.09 66.81 4.21
CA ILE A 3 26.50 65.41 4.41
C ILE A 3 25.45 64.63 5.22
N ILE A 4 24.87 65.24 6.27
CA ILE A 4 23.81 64.65 7.08
C ILE A 4 22.52 64.48 6.24
N LEU A 5 22.19 65.46 5.40
CA LEU A 5 21.05 65.38 4.49
C LEU A 5 21.24 64.25 3.45
N ASN A 6 22.44 64.11 2.88
CA ASN A 6 22.77 63.05 1.94
C ASN A 6 22.80 61.67 2.61
N PHE A 7 23.29 61.57 3.85
CA PHE A 7 23.27 60.34 4.63
C PHE A 7 21.84 59.90 4.99
N LEU A 8 20.99 60.83 5.44
CA LEU A 8 19.57 60.58 5.69
C LEU A 8 18.81 60.22 4.40
N ARG A 9 19.15 60.84 3.27
CA ARG A 9 18.59 60.50 1.95
C ARG A 9 19.01 59.10 1.52
N MET A 10 20.28 58.73 1.71
CA MET A 10 20.80 57.40 1.39
C MET A 10 20.15 56.33 2.28
N ILE A 11 20.03 56.58 3.59
CA ILE A 11 19.31 55.69 4.53
C ILE A 11 17.85 55.55 4.11
N ARG A 12 17.16 56.64 3.76
CA ARG A 12 15.75 56.61 3.34
C ARG A 12 15.54 55.81 2.04
N ILE A 13 16.43 55.95 1.06
CA ILE A 13 16.41 55.17 -0.19
C ILE A 13 16.68 53.69 0.09
N ASN A 14 17.66 53.39 0.95
CA ASN A 14 18.02 52.02 1.31
C ASN A 14 16.90 51.35 2.14
N LEU A 15 16.25 52.09 3.04
CA LEU A 15 15.08 51.64 3.81
C LEU A 15 13.89 51.36 2.88
N ARG A 16 13.58 52.28 1.95
CA ARG A 16 12.47 52.13 0.98
C ARG A 16 12.68 50.95 0.03
N ARG A 17 13.92 50.69 -0.40
CA ARG A 17 14.28 49.51 -1.20
C ARG A 17 14.16 48.22 -0.38
N LYS A 18 14.69 48.17 0.85
CA LYS A 18 14.60 47.00 1.73
C LYS A 18 13.17 46.63 2.09
N THR A 19 12.31 47.61 2.39
CA THR A 19 10.89 47.36 2.65
C THR A 19 10.18 46.84 1.41
N SER A 20 10.44 47.41 0.23
CA SER A 20 9.85 46.97 -1.04
C SER A 20 10.12 45.48 -1.35
N TYR A 21 11.35 44.99 -1.12
CA TYR A 21 11.66 43.56 -1.29
C TYR A 21 10.94 42.67 -0.28
N LEU A 22 10.90 43.05 1.00
CA LEU A 22 10.18 42.27 2.01
C LEU A 22 8.68 42.21 1.73
N ASP A 23 8.10 43.34 1.32
CA ASP A 23 6.70 43.38 0.96
C ASP A 23 6.36 42.51 -0.25
N PHE A 24 7.23 42.52 -1.29
CA PHE A 24 7.09 41.59 -2.40
C PHE A 24 7.08 40.14 -1.90
N CYS A 25 8.04 39.76 -1.06
CA CYS A 25 8.13 38.40 -0.53
C CYS A 25 6.88 37.99 0.29
N PHE A 26 6.37 38.85 1.17
CA PHE A 26 5.20 38.51 1.98
C PHE A 26 3.90 38.46 1.16
N ILE A 27 3.69 39.40 0.23
CA ILE A 27 2.53 39.38 -0.67
C ILE A 27 2.61 38.14 -1.57
N PHE A 28 3.79 37.82 -2.09
CA PHE A 28 4.05 36.59 -2.84
C PHE A 28 3.67 35.34 -2.05
N LEU A 29 4.11 35.21 -0.79
CA LEU A 29 3.75 34.07 0.06
C LEU A 29 2.24 33.98 0.30
N CYS A 30 1.55 35.10 0.51
CA CYS A 30 0.10 35.13 0.69
C CYS A 30 -0.63 34.63 -0.56
N ILE A 31 -0.27 35.16 -1.73
CA ILE A 31 -0.92 34.80 -2.98
C ILE A 31 -0.57 33.36 -3.37
N TRP A 32 0.66 32.90 -3.14
CA TRP A 32 1.05 31.51 -3.37
C TRP A 32 0.27 30.55 -2.46
N THR A 33 0.06 30.91 -1.20
CA THR A 33 -0.77 30.12 -0.29
C THR A 33 -2.20 30.02 -0.80
N LEU A 34 -2.79 31.14 -1.22
CA LEU A 34 -4.15 31.20 -1.76
C LEU A 34 -4.31 30.35 -3.04
N THR A 35 -3.38 30.47 -4.00
CA THR A 35 -3.47 29.74 -5.27
C THR A 35 -3.26 28.24 -5.09
N SER A 36 -2.37 27.84 -4.19
CA SER A 36 -2.10 26.42 -3.90
C SER A 36 -3.29 25.74 -3.23
N VAL A 37 -3.89 26.40 -2.23
CA VAL A 37 -5.12 25.91 -1.59
C VAL A 37 -6.29 25.95 -2.57
N GLY A 38 -6.37 27.01 -3.38
CA GLY A 38 -7.39 27.18 -4.41
C GLY A 38 -7.39 26.06 -5.45
N SER A 39 -6.21 25.62 -5.91
CA SER A 39 -6.10 24.52 -6.87
C SER A 39 -6.65 23.18 -6.33
N GLU A 40 -6.48 22.91 -5.03
CA GLU A 40 -7.08 21.72 -4.43
C GLU A 40 -8.60 21.83 -4.31
N ALA A 41 -9.11 22.99 -3.88
CA ALA A 41 -10.55 23.23 -3.83
C ALA A 41 -11.19 23.12 -5.22
N GLN A 42 -10.53 23.65 -6.25
CA GLN A 42 -10.93 23.53 -7.64
C GLN A 42 -11.00 22.06 -8.10
N TYR A 43 -9.98 21.26 -7.76
CA TYR A 43 -9.98 19.83 -8.07
C TYR A 43 -11.21 19.13 -7.50
N TYR A 44 -11.50 19.33 -6.21
CA TYR A 44 -12.67 18.73 -5.56
C TYR A 44 -14.00 19.23 -6.14
N LEU A 45 -14.08 20.50 -6.52
CA LEU A 45 -15.29 21.10 -7.08
C LEU A 45 -15.61 20.58 -8.49
N PHE A 46 -14.63 20.47 -9.39
CA PHE A 46 -14.87 19.89 -10.71
C PHE A 46 -15.15 18.39 -10.66
N LYS A 47 -14.49 17.67 -9.75
CA LYS A 47 -14.81 16.27 -9.48
C LYS A 47 -16.23 16.11 -8.96
N PHE A 48 -16.71 17.02 -8.10
CA PHE A 48 -18.10 17.04 -7.67
C PHE A 48 -19.08 17.29 -8.82
N ILE A 49 -18.83 18.31 -9.66
CA ILE A 49 -19.72 18.66 -10.78
C ILE A 49 -19.79 17.56 -11.84
N SER A 50 -18.67 16.87 -12.09
CA SER A 50 -18.58 15.90 -13.19
C SER A 50 -18.79 14.44 -12.78
N SER A 51 -19.05 14.15 -11.50
CA SER A 51 -19.22 12.79 -11.01
C SER A 51 -20.68 12.40 -10.86
N ASP A 52 -21.00 11.16 -11.26
CA ASP A 52 -22.30 10.53 -11.07
C ASP A 52 -22.46 9.87 -9.68
N SER A 53 -21.48 10.04 -8.78
CA SER A 53 -21.51 9.37 -7.48
C SER A 53 -22.51 10.02 -6.51
N SER A 54 -23.11 9.20 -5.64
CA SER A 54 -24.07 9.64 -4.62
C SER A 54 -23.43 10.23 -3.35
N THR A 55 -22.09 10.28 -3.25
CA THR A 55 -21.39 10.76 -2.05
C THR A 55 -20.27 11.74 -2.42
N LEU A 56 -20.03 12.76 -1.60
CA LEU A 56 -18.96 13.74 -1.86
C LEU A 56 -17.58 13.07 -1.98
N TYR A 57 -17.33 12.06 -1.15
CA TYR A 57 -16.10 11.28 -1.22
C TYR A 57 -15.99 10.48 -2.53
N GLY A 58 -17.06 9.75 -2.90
CA GLY A 58 -17.11 9.01 -4.16
C GLY A 58 -16.97 9.93 -5.37
N SER A 59 -17.38 11.19 -5.27
CA SER A 59 -17.21 12.13 -6.38
C SER A 59 -15.76 12.56 -6.55
N ALA A 60 -15.06 12.79 -5.43
CA ALA A 60 -13.66 13.19 -5.42
C ALA A 60 -12.70 12.05 -5.76
N PHE A 61 -12.99 10.85 -5.26
CA PHE A 61 -12.05 9.73 -5.27
C PHE A 61 -12.56 8.52 -6.06
N GLU A 62 -13.79 8.55 -6.58
CA GLU A 62 -14.41 7.43 -7.29
C GLU A 62 -14.31 6.15 -6.43
N ASP A 63 -13.65 5.11 -6.94
CA ASP A 63 -13.38 3.85 -6.24
C ASP A 63 -11.99 3.82 -5.56
N ALA A 64 -11.22 4.90 -5.63
CA ALA A 64 -9.85 4.94 -5.10
C ALA A 64 -9.81 5.13 -3.58
N ILE A 65 -8.88 4.43 -2.95
CA ILE A 65 -8.61 4.54 -1.51
C ILE A 65 -7.68 5.72 -1.27
N ALA A 66 -8.23 6.88 -0.96
CA ALA A 66 -7.46 8.09 -0.73
C ALA A 66 -7.37 8.42 0.77
N LYS A 67 -6.14 8.58 1.26
CA LYS A 67 -5.86 9.08 2.61
C LYS A 67 -5.52 10.56 2.54
N ILE A 68 -6.34 11.39 3.20
CA ILE A 68 -6.06 12.82 3.34
C ILE A 68 -4.79 13.02 4.18
N PRO A 69 -3.85 13.89 3.75
CA PRO A 69 -2.61 14.14 4.49
C PRO A 69 -2.88 14.69 5.90
N THR A 70 -1.91 14.53 6.79
CA THR A 70 -1.91 15.26 8.07
C THR A 70 -1.69 16.75 7.82
N LEU A 71 -2.08 17.63 8.75
CA LEU A 71 -1.88 19.08 8.61
C LEU A 71 -0.44 19.46 8.26
N ASN A 72 0.56 18.82 8.89
CA ASN A 72 1.97 19.08 8.59
C ASN A 72 2.33 18.70 7.15
N GLN A 73 1.88 17.52 6.70
CA GLN A 73 2.10 17.09 5.32
C GLN A 73 1.33 17.96 4.32
N TYR A 74 0.16 18.47 4.70
CA TYR A 74 -0.64 19.39 3.91
C TYR A 74 0.12 20.70 3.67
N ILE A 75 0.61 21.33 4.74
CA ILE A 75 1.42 22.56 4.67
C ILE A 75 2.68 22.34 3.82
N LEU A 76 3.39 21.23 4.02
CA LEU A 76 4.60 20.92 3.23
C LEU A 76 4.29 20.71 1.75
N LYS A 77 3.15 20.08 1.42
CA LYS A 77 2.70 19.92 0.04
C LYS A 77 2.35 21.26 -0.60
N THR A 78 1.72 22.17 0.12
CA THR A 78 1.35 23.50 -0.39
C THR A 78 2.58 24.25 -0.94
N TYR A 79 3.71 24.19 -0.23
CA TYR A 79 4.95 24.89 -0.62
C TYR A 79 5.97 24.02 -1.36
N SER A 80 5.55 22.86 -1.89
CA SER A 80 6.44 21.95 -2.62
C SER A 80 6.71 22.44 -4.05
N LEU A 81 7.92 22.93 -4.31
CA LEU A 81 8.34 23.41 -5.64
C LEU A 81 8.24 22.35 -6.74
N ALA A 82 8.47 21.08 -6.42
CA ALA A 82 8.43 20.00 -7.40
C ALA A 82 7.01 19.67 -7.90
N ASN A 83 5.99 19.94 -7.09
CA ASN A 83 4.62 19.47 -7.32
C ASN A 83 3.62 20.61 -7.56
N ASN A 84 4.09 21.86 -7.51
CA ASN A 84 3.24 23.03 -7.60
C ASN A 84 3.98 24.13 -8.36
N TYR A 85 3.57 24.41 -9.61
CA TYR A 85 4.20 25.45 -10.45
C TYR A 85 3.54 26.82 -10.33
N ASN A 86 2.52 26.95 -9.47
CA ASN A 86 1.78 28.21 -9.30
C ASN A 86 2.66 29.35 -8.78
N TYR A 87 3.80 29.05 -8.14
CA TYR A 87 4.75 30.07 -7.71
C TYR A 87 5.25 30.95 -8.88
N VAL A 88 5.36 30.40 -10.10
CA VAL A 88 5.76 31.18 -11.29
C VAL A 88 4.69 32.20 -11.65
N ALA A 89 3.42 31.78 -11.71
CA ALA A 89 2.31 32.69 -11.98
C ALA A 89 2.19 33.75 -10.89
N VAL A 90 2.30 33.34 -9.62
CA VAL A 90 2.24 34.24 -8.46
C VAL A 90 3.33 35.30 -8.53
N PHE A 91 4.56 34.95 -8.93
CA PHE A 91 5.65 35.90 -9.09
C PHE A 91 5.27 37.04 -10.04
N PHE A 92 4.71 36.72 -11.21
CA PHE A 92 4.29 37.71 -12.20
C PHE A 92 3.07 38.52 -11.75
N ILE A 93 2.10 37.90 -11.08
CA ILE A 93 0.93 38.60 -10.52
C ILE A 93 1.39 39.66 -9.51
N VAL A 94 2.22 39.27 -8.53
CA VAL A 94 2.73 40.20 -7.51
C VAL A 94 3.56 41.30 -8.16
N LEU A 95 4.46 40.93 -9.07
CA LEU A 95 5.35 41.89 -9.75
C LEU A 95 4.53 42.94 -10.52
N SER A 96 3.50 42.50 -11.25
CA SER A 96 2.62 43.40 -11.99
C SER A 96 1.87 44.36 -11.08
N SER A 97 1.43 43.91 -9.89
CA SER A 97 0.69 44.73 -8.93
C SER A 97 1.51 45.88 -8.31
N LEU A 98 2.83 45.71 -8.19
CA LEU A 98 3.69 46.71 -7.52
C LEU A 98 3.89 47.99 -8.33
N PHE A 99 3.70 47.94 -9.65
CA PHE A 99 3.90 49.09 -10.54
C PHE A 99 2.74 50.09 -10.53
N PHE A 100 1.60 49.75 -9.92
CA PHE A 100 0.39 50.57 -9.94
C PHE A 100 0.04 51.08 -8.54
N GLN A 101 -0.46 52.32 -8.46
CA GLN A 101 -0.77 52.98 -7.19
C GLN A 101 -2.26 52.94 -6.83
N SER A 102 -3.12 53.05 -7.83
CA SER A 102 -4.58 53.10 -7.67
C SER A 102 -5.17 51.70 -7.45
N THR A 103 -6.23 51.65 -6.63
CA THR A 103 -6.97 50.41 -6.36
C THR A 103 -7.54 49.78 -7.65
N VAL A 104 -8.08 50.60 -8.55
CA VAL A 104 -8.68 50.12 -9.82
C VAL A 104 -7.61 49.57 -10.76
N GLN A 105 -6.47 50.26 -10.86
CA GLN A 105 -5.35 49.81 -11.69
C GLN A 105 -4.80 48.47 -11.20
N ILE A 106 -4.55 48.34 -9.89
CA ILE A 106 -4.11 47.08 -9.27
C ILE A 106 -5.15 45.99 -9.53
N PHE A 107 -6.44 46.30 -9.40
CA PHE A 107 -7.50 45.32 -9.63
C PHE A 107 -7.47 44.72 -11.05
N VAL A 108 -7.45 45.59 -12.06
CA VAL A 108 -7.52 45.18 -13.47
C VAL A 108 -6.26 44.44 -13.89
N VAL A 109 -5.08 44.95 -13.50
CA VAL A 109 -3.80 44.34 -13.83
C VAL A 109 -3.64 42.98 -13.16
N CYS A 110 -4.07 42.83 -11.90
CA CYS A 110 -4.07 41.55 -11.22
C CYS A 110 -5.04 40.56 -11.88
N ILE A 111 -6.20 40.98 -12.39
CA ILE A 111 -7.10 40.09 -13.13
C ILE A 111 -6.43 39.60 -14.40
N ILE A 112 -5.92 40.52 -15.24
CA ILE A 112 -5.30 40.18 -16.52
C ILE A 112 -4.10 39.25 -16.28
N SER A 113 -3.19 39.63 -15.38
CA SER A 113 -2.01 38.81 -15.06
C SER A 113 -2.40 37.45 -14.49
N SER A 114 -3.41 37.37 -13.62
CA SER A 114 -3.86 36.08 -13.05
C SER A 114 -4.43 35.16 -14.13
N VAL A 115 -5.30 35.67 -15.01
CA VAL A 115 -5.89 34.85 -16.09
C VAL A 115 -4.81 34.29 -17.00
N PHE A 116 -3.91 35.16 -17.49
CA PHE A 116 -2.88 34.74 -18.45
C PHE A 116 -1.82 33.85 -17.79
N MET A 117 -1.29 34.24 -16.63
CA MET A 117 -0.17 33.55 -16.02
C MET A 117 -0.59 32.20 -15.41
N LEU A 118 -1.75 32.13 -14.73
CA LEU A 118 -2.24 30.85 -14.20
C LEU A 118 -2.57 29.87 -15.32
N THR A 119 -3.24 30.35 -16.37
CA THR A 119 -3.56 29.49 -17.52
C THR A 119 -2.30 28.99 -18.22
N ALA A 120 -1.28 29.85 -18.38
CA ALA A 120 0.00 29.43 -18.94
C ALA A 120 0.71 28.40 -18.05
N THR A 121 0.73 28.59 -16.72
CA THR A 121 1.37 27.64 -15.80
C THR A 121 0.63 26.31 -15.74
N ASP A 122 -0.70 26.33 -15.72
CA ASP A 122 -1.53 25.12 -15.69
C ASP A 122 -1.36 24.30 -16.98
N ILE A 123 -1.40 24.94 -18.15
CA ILE A 123 -1.19 24.27 -19.43
C ILE A 123 0.23 23.68 -19.48
N THR A 124 1.24 24.41 -19.01
CA THR A 124 2.62 23.91 -18.96
C THR A 124 2.74 22.71 -18.03
N PHE A 125 2.09 22.75 -16.87
CA PHE A 125 2.06 21.62 -15.93
C PHE A 125 1.35 20.39 -16.52
N LEU A 126 0.22 20.58 -17.19
CA LEU A 126 -0.51 19.50 -17.86
C LEU A 126 0.28 18.89 -19.03
N LEU A 127 1.03 19.72 -19.77
CA LEU A 127 1.92 19.28 -20.84
C LEU A 127 3.08 18.43 -20.30
N VAL A 128 3.78 18.91 -19.27
CA VAL A 128 4.93 18.19 -18.68
C VAL A 128 4.52 16.84 -18.09
N ASN A 129 3.30 16.73 -17.56
CA ASN A 129 2.77 15.50 -16.95
C ASN A 129 1.97 14.60 -17.91
N ASN A 130 1.98 14.87 -19.23
CA ASN A 130 1.20 14.11 -20.22
C ASN A 130 -0.30 13.99 -19.89
N ALA A 131 -0.87 15.00 -19.23
CA ALA A 131 -2.27 15.01 -18.76
C ALA A 131 -3.16 16.00 -19.54
N LEU A 132 -2.66 16.54 -20.66
CA LEU A 132 -3.38 17.54 -21.43
C LEU A 132 -4.58 16.93 -22.16
N SER A 133 -5.78 17.39 -21.84
CA SER A 133 -7.01 17.07 -22.55
C SER A 133 -7.82 18.34 -22.84
N ILE A 134 -8.70 18.30 -23.85
CA ILE A 134 -9.58 19.45 -24.17
C ILE A 134 -10.44 19.82 -22.95
N LYS A 135 -10.95 18.81 -22.23
CA LYS A 135 -11.72 19.00 -20.99
C LYS A 135 -10.90 19.75 -19.94
N SER A 136 -9.66 19.30 -19.69
CA SER A 136 -8.77 19.93 -18.70
C SER A 136 -8.42 21.38 -19.07
N ILE A 137 -8.21 21.68 -20.35
CA ILE A 137 -7.95 23.06 -20.80
C ILE A 137 -9.15 23.97 -20.53
N VAL A 138 -10.36 23.51 -20.86
CA VAL A 138 -11.60 24.27 -20.63
C VAL A 138 -11.83 24.49 -19.13
N GLU A 139 -11.67 23.46 -18.30
CA GLU A 139 -11.77 23.57 -16.84
C GLU A 139 -10.76 24.58 -16.27
N CYS A 140 -9.51 24.56 -16.73
CA CYS A 140 -8.48 25.54 -16.35
C CYS A 140 -8.88 26.97 -16.73
N ILE A 141 -9.32 27.21 -17.97
CA ILE A 141 -9.71 28.55 -18.43
C ILE A 141 -10.89 29.09 -17.61
N ILE A 142 -11.92 28.27 -17.39
CA ILE A 142 -13.09 28.66 -16.60
C ILE A 142 -12.67 29.01 -15.18
N ALA A 143 -11.90 28.13 -14.53
CA ALA A 143 -11.48 28.34 -13.15
C ALA A 143 -10.58 29.55 -12.99
N ASN A 144 -9.61 29.75 -13.88
CA ASN A 144 -8.71 30.90 -13.82
C ASN A 144 -9.45 32.21 -14.11
N THR A 145 -10.44 32.20 -15.00
CA THR A 145 -11.28 33.38 -15.27
C THR A 145 -12.14 33.75 -14.06
N ILE A 146 -12.75 32.77 -13.39
CA ILE A 146 -13.58 32.99 -12.20
C ILE A 146 -12.73 33.31 -10.95
N GLY A 147 -11.56 32.68 -10.82
CA GLY A 147 -10.65 32.85 -9.68
C GLY A 147 -9.86 34.15 -9.71
N SER A 148 -9.57 34.70 -10.89
CA SER A 148 -8.76 35.92 -11.03
C SER A 148 -9.32 37.16 -10.32
N PRO A 149 -10.64 37.46 -10.36
CA PRO A 149 -11.24 38.50 -9.53
C PRO A 149 -11.06 38.29 -8.02
N ILE A 150 -11.07 37.03 -7.55
CA ILE A 150 -10.86 36.68 -6.13
C ILE A 150 -9.42 36.97 -5.74
N ILE A 151 -8.45 36.52 -6.53
CA ILE A 151 -7.02 36.78 -6.33
C ILE A 151 -6.76 38.28 -6.32
N SER A 152 -7.30 39.01 -7.28
CA SER A 152 -7.14 40.45 -7.40
C SER A 152 -7.71 41.21 -6.20
N THR A 153 -8.91 40.83 -5.75
CA THR A 153 -9.51 41.36 -4.52
C THR A 153 -8.63 41.08 -3.29
N PHE A 154 -8.07 39.88 -3.20
CA PHE A 154 -7.17 39.50 -2.12
C PHE A 154 -5.87 40.32 -2.14
N VAL A 155 -5.29 40.58 -3.32
CA VAL A 155 -4.13 41.47 -3.46
C VAL A 155 -4.45 42.86 -2.90
N ILE A 156 -5.59 43.44 -3.29
CA ILE A 156 -6.05 44.75 -2.79
C ILE A 156 -6.21 44.71 -1.26
N PHE A 157 -6.80 43.64 -0.73
CA PHE A 157 -6.94 43.46 0.72
C PHE A 157 -5.58 43.50 1.44
N LEU A 158 -4.55 42.84 0.90
CA LEU A 158 -3.20 42.89 1.45
C LEU A 158 -2.62 44.32 1.43
N PHE A 159 -2.76 45.03 0.32
CA PHE A 159 -2.36 46.45 0.24
C PHE A 159 -3.11 47.33 1.26
N TYR A 160 -4.40 47.07 1.49
CA TYR A 160 -5.18 47.76 2.51
C TYR A 160 -4.70 47.50 3.93
N ILE A 161 -4.36 46.24 4.29
CA ILE A 161 -3.76 45.91 5.59
C ILE A 161 -2.56 46.81 5.84
N LYS A 162 -1.63 46.86 4.89
CA LYS A 162 -0.44 47.68 5.01
C LYS A 162 -0.75 49.17 5.11
N ARG A 163 -1.66 49.68 4.27
CA ARG A 163 -2.07 51.09 4.30
C ARG A 163 -2.66 51.48 5.66
N VAL A 164 -3.49 50.63 6.26
CA VAL A 164 -4.08 50.85 7.58
C VAL A 164 -2.97 51.00 8.64
N PHE A 165 -2.00 50.09 8.67
CA PHE A 165 -0.90 50.18 9.62
C PHE A 165 0.02 51.37 9.36
N LEU A 166 0.29 51.72 8.11
CA LEU A 166 1.12 52.87 7.77
C LEU A 166 0.48 54.21 8.16
N ASN A 167 -0.84 54.31 8.16
CA ASN A 167 -1.58 55.51 8.57
C ASN A 167 -1.62 55.75 10.09
N LEU A 168 -1.14 54.80 10.91
CA LEU A 168 -1.12 54.94 12.38
C LEU A 168 -0.01 55.88 12.84
N ASN A 169 -0.25 57.19 12.81
CA ASN A 169 0.76 58.22 13.06
C ASN A 169 1.46 58.16 14.43
N ASN A 170 0.87 57.50 15.43
CA ASN A 170 1.38 57.46 16.80
C ASN A 170 2.42 56.36 17.06
N VAL A 171 2.74 55.53 16.06
CA VAL A 171 3.61 54.34 16.23
C VAL A 171 4.89 54.47 15.37
N SER A 172 6.01 53.86 15.76
CA SER A 172 7.23 53.92 14.94
C SER A 172 7.05 53.22 13.57
N ILE A 173 7.69 53.74 12.52
CA ILE A 173 7.54 53.22 11.14
C ILE A 173 7.95 51.74 11.02
N ILE A 174 9.00 51.34 11.75
CA ILE A 174 9.50 49.95 11.79
C ILE A 174 8.42 49.03 12.36
N PHE A 175 7.81 49.42 13.48
CA PHE A 175 6.75 48.62 14.10
C PHE A 175 5.51 48.51 13.21
N ARG A 176 5.14 49.56 12.47
CA ARG A 176 4.05 49.52 11.48
C ARG A 176 4.31 48.46 10.39
N HIS A 177 5.54 48.39 9.87
CA HIS A 177 5.93 47.37 8.90
C HIS A 177 5.90 45.96 9.50
N VAL A 178 6.50 45.77 10.68
CA VAL A 178 6.49 44.47 11.38
C VAL A 178 5.06 44.00 11.66
N ALA A 179 4.17 44.88 12.13
CA ALA A 179 2.77 44.56 12.37
C ALA A 179 2.04 44.12 11.09
N SER A 180 2.32 44.78 9.95
CA SER A 180 1.76 44.38 8.65
C SER A 180 2.24 42.99 8.21
N TYR A 181 3.53 42.67 8.40
CA TYR A 181 4.09 41.37 8.07
C TYR A 181 3.55 40.25 8.97
N ILE A 182 3.36 40.52 10.27
CA ILE A 182 2.69 39.59 11.19
C ILE A 182 1.27 39.30 10.72
N CYS A 183 0.52 40.33 10.31
CA CYS A 183 -0.84 40.15 9.77
C CYS A 183 -0.85 39.30 8.49
N TYR A 184 0.13 39.47 7.60
CA TYR A 184 0.28 38.61 6.41
C TYR A 184 0.53 37.14 6.79
N ILE A 185 1.45 36.86 7.71
CA ILE A 185 1.73 35.50 8.18
C ILE A 185 0.48 34.87 8.80
N LEU A 186 -0.23 35.61 9.66
CA LEU A 186 -1.47 35.15 10.28
C LEU A 186 -2.54 34.85 9.22
N THR A 187 -2.63 35.67 8.18
CA THR A 187 -3.57 35.43 7.06
C THR A 187 -3.25 34.12 6.33
N CYS A 188 -1.97 33.85 6.02
CA CYS A 188 -1.56 32.56 5.43
C CYS A 188 -1.94 31.37 6.34
N PHE A 189 -1.66 31.48 7.64
CA PHE A 189 -1.95 30.43 8.60
C PHE A 189 -3.45 30.15 8.70
N VAL A 190 -4.28 31.20 8.71
CA VAL A 190 -5.74 31.08 8.70
C VAL A 190 -6.23 30.40 7.43
N ILE A 191 -5.75 30.82 6.24
CA ILE A 191 -6.14 30.21 4.97
C ILE A 191 -5.82 28.72 4.95
N LEU A 192 -4.59 28.32 5.32
CA LEU A 192 -4.14 26.93 5.36
C LEU A 192 -4.95 26.08 6.36
N THR A 193 -5.18 26.62 7.55
CA THR A 193 -5.85 25.88 8.63
C THR A 193 -7.32 25.69 8.30
N VAL A 194 -7.99 26.77 7.87
CA VAL A 194 -9.41 26.71 7.49
C VAL A 194 -9.60 25.79 6.30
N SER A 195 -8.78 25.88 5.25
CA SER A 195 -8.91 25.00 4.09
C SER A 195 -8.70 23.53 4.44
N TYR A 196 -7.69 23.23 5.25
CA TYR A 196 -7.42 21.88 5.72
C TYR A 196 -8.63 21.28 6.46
N TYR A 197 -9.22 22.03 7.39
CA TYR A 197 -10.36 21.56 8.17
C TYR A 197 -11.64 21.47 7.34
N VAL A 198 -11.86 22.38 6.38
CA VAL A 198 -12.97 22.28 5.41
C VAL A 198 -12.83 21.00 4.59
N ILE A 199 -11.66 20.74 4.02
CA ILE A 199 -11.40 19.51 3.25
C ILE A 199 -11.59 18.28 4.16
N CYS A 200 -11.06 18.30 5.39
CA CYS A 200 -11.23 17.19 6.31
C CYS A 200 -12.70 16.94 6.68
N PHE A 201 -13.48 18.00 6.88
CA PHE A 201 -14.88 17.90 7.26
C PHE A 201 -15.73 17.23 6.16
N PHE A 202 -15.52 17.62 4.90
CA PHE A 202 -16.28 17.08 3.77
C PHE A 202 -15.75 15.74 3.26
N TYR A 203 -14.42 15.54 3.26
CA TYR A 203 -13.78 14.45 2.53
C TYR A 203 -13.01 13.45 3.40
N ARG A 204 -12.73 13.72 4.69
CA ARG A 204 -12.01 12.74 5.53
C ARG A 204 -13.01 11.70 6.05
N PRO A 205 -12.84 10.41 5.73
CA PRO A 205 -13.63 9.36 6.36
C PRO A 205 -13.37 9.36 7.87
N THR A 206 -14.43 9.21 8.65
CA THR A 206 -14.32 8.97 10.09
C THR A 206 -13.96 7.51 10.33
N ASN A 207 -13.43 7.21 11.51
CA ASN A 207 -13.13 5.84 11.88
C ASN A 207 -14.42 5.12 12.27
N VAL A 208 -14.51 3.84 11.92
CA VAL A 208 -15.67 3.00 12.25
C VAL A 208 -15.19 1.85 13.12
N ASP A 209 -15.90 1.60 14.21
CA ASP A 209 -15.70 0.41 15.02
C ASP A 209 -16.44 -0.73 14.35
N PHE A 210 -15.77 -1.85 14.09
CA PHE A 210 -16.37 -2.97 13.37
C PHE A 210 -16.10 -4.29 14.08
N SER A 211 -16.98 -5.25 13.80
CA SER A 211 -16.79 -6.66 14.12
C SER A 211 -17.38 -7.47 12.98
N VAL A 212 -16.59 -8.33 12.37
CA VAL A 212 -17.03 -9.29 11.35
C VAL A 212 -16.72 -10.71 11.79
N SER A 213 -17.65 -11.63 11.60
CA SER A 213 -17.42 -13.06 11.79
C SER A 213 -17.56 -13.82 10.48
N THR A 214 -16.59 -14.67 10.17
CA THR A 214 -16.60 -15.48 8.95
C THR A 214 -17.67 -16.57 8.97
N SER A 215 -18.05 -17.02 7.78
CA SER A 215 -18.87 -18.21 7.57
C SER A 215 -18.03 -19.49 7.58
N GLN A 216 -18.64 -20.64 7.27
CA GLN A 216 -17.94 -21.92 7.10
C GLN A 216 -16.97 -21.93 5.91
N TYR A 217 -17.20 -21.05 4.92
CA TYR A 217 -16.38 -20.93 3.71
C TYR A 217 -15.92 -19.50 3.58
N PHE A 218 -14.63 -19.26 3.78
CA PHE A 218 -14.13 -17.90 3.75
C PHE A 218 -12.75 -17.84 3.15
N SER A 219 -12.47 -16.73 2.49
CA SER A 219 -11.17 -16.49 1.87
C SER A 219 -10.84 -15.01 1.94
N GLY A 220 -9.58 -14.66 1.71
CA GLY A 220 -9.18 -13.29 1.85
C GLY A 220 -7.69 -13.08 1.83
N SER A 221 -7.30 -11.91 2.30
CA SER A 221 -5.91 -11.55 2.52
C SER A 221 -5.79 -10.77 3.82
N TYR A 222 -4.82 -11.09 4.66
CA TYR A 222 -4.49 -10.25 5.82
C TYR A 222 -3.16 -9.56 5.62
N PHE A 223 -3.06 -8.35 6.17
CA PHE A 223 -1.90 -7.48 6.03
C PHE A 223 -1.21 -7.29 7.37
N ILE A 224 0.11 -7.46 7.39
CA ILE A 224 0.93 -7.26 8.58
C ILE A 224 1.97 -6.18 8.29
N ASP A 225 1.80 -5.01 8.92
CA ASP A 225 2.83 -3.97 8.92
C ASP A 225 3.66 -4.04 10.21
N LYS A 226 4.72 -4.84 10.15
CA LYS A 226 5.66 -5.01 11.28
C LYS A 226 6.27 -3.67 11.72
N LYS A 227 6.45 -2.68 10.83
CA LYS A 227 7.07 -1.39 11.18
C LYS A 227 6.11 -0.45 11.91
N ASN A 228 4.88 -0.29 11.41
CA ASN A 228 3.90 0.60 12.04
C ASN A 228 3.34 0.07 13.36
N ILE A 229 3.25 -1.25 13.53
CA ILE A 229 2.76 -1.84 14.77
C ILE A 229 3.83 -1.72 15.88
N GLN A 230 5.12 -1.78 15.54
CA GLN A 230 6.21 -1.67 16.51
C GLN A 230 6.41 -0.25 17.07
N THR A 231 6.12 0.79 16.29
CA THR A 231 6.06 2.17 16.77
C THR A 231 4.91 2.40 17.76
N ASP A 232 3.78 1.71 17.61
CA ASP A 232 2.68 1.73 18.59
C ASP A 232 2.99 0.86 19.83
N ILE A 233 3.70 -0.25 19.66
CA ILE A 233 4.20 -1.11 20.76
C ILE A 233 5.14 -0.32 21.68
N ASN A 234 6.09 0.43 21.11
CA ASN A 234 7.02 1.27 21.88
C ASN A 234 6.32 2.39 22.66
N LYS A 235 5.12 2.82 22.23
CA LYS A 235 4.31 3.80 22.96
C LYS A 235 3.41 3.19 24.03
N THR A 236 3.11 1.90 23.96
CA THR A 236 2.07 1.27 24.80
C THR A 236 2.57 0.14 25.71
N ASN A 237 3.87 -0.19 25.73
CA ASN A 237 4.47 -1.23 26.59
C ASN A 237 3.74 -2.58 26.55
N ARG A 238 3.09 -2.92 25.42
CA ARG A 238 2.40 -4.20 25.22
C ARG A 238 3.08 -4.96 24.10
N ASN A 239 3.59 -6.16 24.41
CA ASN A 239 3.97 -7.14 23.38
C ASN A 239 2.68 -7.57 22.66
N LYS A 240 2.35 -6.89 21.56
CA LYS A 240 1.21 -7.29 20.71
C LYS A 240 1.62 -8.49 19.87
N GLU A 241 0.94 -9.60 20.04
CA GLU A 241 1.08 -10.75 19.15
C GLU A 241 0.43 -10.45 17.79
N PHE A 242 1.04 -10.95 16.71
CA PHE A 242 0.51 -10.82 15.35
C PHE A 242 -0.36 -12.03 15.01
N PHE A 243 -1.46 -11.76 14.31
CA PHE A 243 -2.26 -12.82 13.74
C PHE A 243 -1.46 -13.56 12.68
N SER A 244 -1.64 -14.87 12.59
CA SER A 244 -0.97 -15.66 11.56
C SER A 244 -1.77 -16.91 11.26
N MET A 245 -1.82 -17.28 9.98
CA MET A 245 -2.27 -18.61 9.56
C MET A 245 -1.02 -19.46 9.29
N LEU A 246 -0.96 -20.67 9.83
CA LEU A 246 0.24 -21.52 9.80
C LEU A 246 1.48 -20.90 10.49
N GLY A 247 1.31 -19.90 11.35
CA GLY A 247 2.43 -19.20 12.02
C GLY A 247 3.06 -19.94 13.19
N SER A 248 2.33 -20.89 13.77
CA SER A 248 2.82 -21.87 14.74
C SER A 248 3.16 -23.19 14.05
N PRO A 249 4.08 -24.00 14.60
CA PRO A 249 4.28 -25.37 14.16
C PRO A 249 2.99 -26.18 14.29
N ILE A 250 2.55 -26.80 13.20
CA ILE A 250 1.32 -27.60 13.12
C ILE A 250 1.66 -29.00 12.67
N LYS A 251 1.07 -29.99 13.34
CA LYS A 251 1.31 -31.39 13.03
C LYS A 251 0.72 -31.75 11.67
N ILE A 252 1.51 -32.42 10.85
CA ILE A 252 1.07 -32.94 9.56
C ILE A 252 0.20 -34.18 9.84
N LYS A 253 -1.11 -34.09 9.62
CA LYS A 253 -2.03 -35.25 9.75
C LYS A 253 -2.23 -36.01 8.45
N LYS A 254 -2.02 -35.31 7.33
CA LYS A 254 -2.13 -35.76 5.94
C LYS A 254 -1.13 -35.00 5.09
N GLU A 255 -0.93 -35.47 3.86
CA GLU A 255 -0.05 -34.86 2.88
C GLU A 255 -0.24 -33.33 2.76
N ILE A 256 0.87 -32.60 2.83
CA ILE A 256 0.95 -31.17 2.54
C ILE A 256 1.51 -30.98 1.14
N GLN A 257 0.84 -30.14 0.35
CA GLN A 257 1.26 -29.81 -1.01
C GLN A 257 1.66 -28.33 -1.05
N VAL A 258 2.85 -28.05 -1.57
CA VAL A 258 3.37 -26.69 -1.76
C VAL A 258 3.64 -26.49 -3.23
N TYR A 259 3.11 -25.44 -3.85
CA TYR A 259 3.42 -25.13 -5.25
C TYR A 259 3.60 -23.64 -5.45
N GLY A 260 4.42 -23.25 -6.44
CA GLY A 260 4.71 -21.85 -6.72
C GLY A 260 6.11 -21.65 -7.31
N ASP A 261 6.61 -20.42 -7.22
CA ASP A 261 7.97 -20.05 -7.64
C ASP A 261 8.96 -20.36 -6.52
N ILE A 262 9.24 -21.65 -6.31
CA ILE A 262 10.16 -22.11 -5.26
C ILE A 262 11.59 -21.97 -5.79
N GLY A 263 12.34 -21.01 -5.25
CA GLY A 263 13.72 -20.76 -5.67
C GLY A 263 14.76 -21.63 -4.98
N MET A 264 14.48 -22.12 -3.77
CA MET A 264 15.46 -22.90 -3.01
C MET A 264 14.82 -23.76 -1.91
N ILE A 265 15.33 -24.98 -1.74
CA ILE A 265 15.03 -25.85 -0.59
C ILE A 265 16.33 -26.04 0.17
N GLN A 266 16.37 -25.72 1.46
CA GLN A 266 17.60 -25.80 2.26
C GLN A 266 17.34 -26.45 3.62
N SER A 267 18.27 -27.26 4.11
CA SER A 267 18.24 -27.71 5.50
C SER A 267 18.84 -26.66 6.42
N ARG A 268 18.25 -26.51 7.61
CA ARG A 268 18.91 -25.92 8.78
C ARG A 268 18.96 -26.98 9.87
N PHE A 269 20.04 -27.74 9.89
CA PHE A 269 20.30 -28.73 10.93
C PHE A 269 21.13 -28.11 12.05
N LYS A 270 20.97 -28.61 13.28
CA LYS A 270 21.84 -28.24 14.39
C LYS A 270 23.27 -28.70 14.12
N LYS A 271 24.26 -27.98 14.69
CA LYS A 271 25.69 -28.21 14.41
C LYS A 271 26.19 -29.62 14.75
N ASP A 272 25.56 -30.25 15.74
CA ASP A 272 25.94 -31.55 16.28
C ASP A 272 25.11 -32.72 15.70
N GLU A 273 24.20 -32.43 14.76
CA GLU A 273 23.35 -33.44 14.12
C GLU A 273 23.84 -33.73 12.70
N SER A 274 23.79 -35.01 12.31
CA SER A 274 24.10 -35.48 10.96
C SER A 274 23.03 -36.44 10.47
N TYR A 275 22.82 -36.43 9.16
CA TYR A 275 21.76 -37.19 8.53
C TYR A 275 22.28 -37.95 7.32
N LYS A 276 21.65 -39.10 7.10
CA LYS A 276 21.71 -39.83 5.84
C LYS A 276 20.63 -39.33 4.90
N VAL A 277 21.05 -38.78 3.76
CA VAL A 277 20.15 -38.29 2.71
C VAL A 277 20.18 -39.25 1.52
N ARG A 278 19.02 -39.78 1.15
CA ARG A 278 18.82 -40.57 -0.06
C ARG A 278 18.02 -39.78 -1.08
N ILE A 279 18.53 -39.68 -2.30
CA ILE A 279 17.85 -38.99 -3.39
C ILE A 279 17.51 -40.00 -4.48
N TYR A 280 16.23 -40.08 -4.82
CA TYR A 280 15.71 -40.87 -5.92
C TYR A 280 15.22 -39.95 -7.03
N PHE A 281 15.43 -40.37 -8.26
CA PHE A 281 15.02 -39.61 -9.43
C PHE A 281 13.86 -40.30 -10.13
N LEU A 282 12.75 -39.58 -10.28
CA LEU A 282 11.49 -40.08 -10.78
C LEU A 282 11.11 -39.34 -12.06
N LEU A 283 10.61 -40.07 -13.03
CA LEU A 283 10.12 -39.57 -14.31
C LEU A 283 8.65 -39.88 -14.43
N ASN A 284 7.86 -38.87 -14.79
CA ASN A 284 6.42 -38.98 -15.04
C ASN A 284 5.57 -39.47 -13.86
N CYS A 285 6.13 -39.43 -12.65
CA CYS A 285 5.38 -39.71 -11.43
C CYS A 285 4.69 -38.43 -10.99
N PHE A 286 3.36 -38.43 -10.92
CA PHE A 286 2.62 -37.28 -10.36
C PHE A 286 2.57 -37.37 -8.83
N ASP A 287 2.45 -38.58 -8.29
CA ASP A 287 2.56 -38.89 -6.87
C ASP A 287 3.72 -39.86 -6.64
N GLY A 288 4.92 -39.30 -6.49
CA GLY A 288 6.15 -40.06 -6.30
C GLY A 288 6.32 -40.62 -4.89
N LEU A 289 5.54 -40.16 -3.92
CA LEU A 289 5.63 -40.62 -2.53
C LEU A 289 5.14 -42.06 -2.38
N ASN A 290 4.12 -42.44 -3.16
CA ASN A 290 3.54 -43.79 -3.18
C ASN A 290 4.19 -44.74 -4.20
N SER A 291 5.23 -44.30 -4.90
CA SER A 291 5.92 -45.18 -5.86
C SER A 291 6.70 -46.29 -5.14
N ASN A 292 6.73 -47.50 -5.68
CA ASN A 292 7.50 -48.62 -5.10
C ASN A 292 9.01 -48.40 -5.30
N VAL A 293 9.61 -47.57 -4.43
CA VAL A 293 11.03 -47.15 -4.54
C VAL A 293 12.03 -48.26 -4.15
N SER A 294 11.53 -49.40 -3.65
CA SER A 294 12.33 -50.51 -3.09
C SER A 294 13.30 -51.18 -4.07
N HIS A 295 13.24 -50.90 -5.38
CA HIS A 295 14.03 -51.62 -6.40
C HIS A 295 14.97 -50.70 -7.22
N SER A 296 15.19 -49.46 -6.77
CA SER A 296 16.08 -48.51 -7.44
C SER A 296 17.33 -48.19 -6.61
N ASN A 297 18.42 -47.81 -7.28
CA ASN A 297 19.64 -47.34 -6.63
C ASN A 297 19.52 -45.83 -6.32
N PRO A 298 19.35 -45.42 -5.04
CA PRO A 298 19.40 -44.02 -4.67
C PRO A 298 20.83 -43.48 -4.74
N LEU A 299 20.94 -42.16 -4.89
CA LEU A 299 22.14 -41.45 -4.47
C LEU A 299 22.13 -41.36 -2.95
N ILE A 300 23.17 -41.90 -2.32
CA ILE A 300 23.29 -41.93 -0.87
C ILE A 300 24.39 -40.96 -0.45
N PHE A 301 24.04 -40.05 0.46
CA PHE A 301 24.98 -39.16 1.14
C PHE A 301 24.88 -39.42 2.64
N ASN A 302 26.00 -39.78 3.26
CA ASN A 302 26.09 -39.98 4.70
C ASN A 302 26.66 -38.70 5.36
N ASP A 303 26.47 -38.54 6.67
CA ASP A 303 27.02 -37.45 7.48
C ASP A 303 26.68 -36.04 6.94
N VAL A 304 25.45 -35.85 6.46
CA VAL A 304 24.98 -34.57 5.90
C VAL A 304 24.64 -33.60 7.04
N LYS A 305 25.40 -32.51 7.15
CA LYS A 305 25.16 -31.41 8.11
C LYS A 305 24.38 -30.25 7.50
N ASN A 306 24.51 -30.07 6.19
CA ASN A 306 23.65 -29.18 5.43
C ASN A 306 23.46 -29.68 4.00
N PHE A 307 22.27 -29.44 3.45
CA PHE A 307 22.01 -29.54 2.04
C PHE A 307 21.22 -28.32 1.54
N THR A 308 21.42 -27.99 0.27
CA THR A 308 20.64 -26.98 -0.44
C THR A 308 20.38 -27.48 -1.86
N LEU A 309 19.13 -27.39 -2.29
CA LEU A 309 18.68 -27.74 -3.62
C LEU A 309 18.13 -26.49 -4.31
N LYS A 310 18.59 -26.25 -5.54
CA LYS A 310 18.08 -25.26 -6.47
C LYS A 310 17.79 -25.92 -7.80
N TYR A 311 16.87 -25.38 -8.58
CA TYR A 311 16.64 -25.83 -9.95
C TYR A 311 16.32 -24.66 -10.87
N SER A 312 16.42 -24.90 -12.18
CA SER A 312 16.33 -23.86 -13.21
C SER A 312 14.91 -23.38 -13.50
N GLU A 313 13.91 -24.22 -13.25
CA GLU A 313 12.51 -23.89 -13.53
C GLU A 313 11.91 -23.03 -12.42
N SER A 314 11.05 -22.09 -12.79
CA SER A 314 10.35 -21.24 -11.83
C SER A 314 9.27 -22.02 -11.08
N PHE A 315 8.39 -22.73 -11.78
CA PHE A 315 7.27 -23.43 -11.15
C PHE A 315 7.63 -24.86 -10.75
N SER A 316 7.39 -25.21 -9.48
CA SER A 316 7.49 -26.59 -9.00
C SER A 316 6.40 -26.89 -7.98
N THR A 317 6.23 -28.19 -7.69
CA THR A 317 5.41 -28.65 -6.58
C THR A 317 6.24 -29.50 -5.63
N VAL A 318 5.96 -29.42 -4.33
CA VAL A 318 6.61 -30.18 -3.28
C VAL A 318 5.54 -30.85 -2.44
N HIS A 319 5.63 -32.16 -2.33
CA HIS A 319 4.75 -32.99 -1.54
C HIS A 319 5.49 -33.45 -0.28
N ILE A 320 4.86 -33.28 0.88
CA ILE A 320 5.37 -33.70 2.18
C ILE A 320 4.35 -34.67 2.77
N ASN A 321 4.77 -35.91 3.01
CA ASN A 321 3.97 -36.93 3.67
C ASN A 321 4.76 -37.51 4.83
N ASP A 322 4.53 -36.93 6.01
CA ASP A 322 5.16 -37.32 7.26
C ASP A 322 4.15 -37.07 8.37
N ASN A 323 3.41 -38.11 8.77
CA ASN A 323 2.26 -37.95 9.69
C ASN A 323 2.66 -37.57 11.12
N SER A 324 3.96 -37.56 11.41
CA SER A 324 4.53 -37.17 12.71
C SER A 324 5.34 -35.88 12.64
N GLY A 325 5.58 -35.35 11.44
CA GLY A 325 6.27 -34.09 11.21
C GLY A 325 5.40 -32.86 11.46
N TYR A 326 6.01 -31.69 11.41
CA TYR A 326 5.34 -30.41 11.60
C TYR A 326 5.67 -29.42 10.49
N ILE A 327 4.76 -28.48 10.23
CA ILE A 327 4.98 -27.35 9.32
C ILE A 327 4.73 -26.00 9.99
N LYS A 328 5.47 -24.98 9.55
CA LYS A 328 5.29 -23.58 9.94
C LYS A 328 5.57 -22.68 8.74
N SER A 329 4.68 -21.76 8.42
CA SER A 329 4.86 -20.76 7.35
C SER A 329 5.12 -19.39 7.96
N THR A 330 6.08 -18.67 7.40
CA THR A 330 6.33 -17.27 7.78
C THR A 330 5.26 -16.36 7.20
N ASP A 331 5.00 -15.24 7.87
CA ASP A 331 4.15 -14.17 7.31
C ASP A 331 4.95 -13.03 6.73
N GLU A 332 4.50 -12.56 5.57
CA GLU A 332 4.96 -11.35 4.90
C GLU A 332 3.93 -10.22 5.01
N ILE A 333 4.15 -9.14 4.27
CA ILE A 333 3.28 -7.96 4.27
C ILE A 333 1.86 -8.34 3.83
N VAL A 334 1.73 -9.23 2.84
CA VAL A 334 0.46 -9.72 2.30
C VAL A 334 0.43 -11.23 2.39
N ASN A 335 -0.62 -11.78 3.01
CA ASN A 335 -0.82 -13.21 3.11
C ASN A 335 -2.25 -13.53 2.67
N MET A 336 -2.39 -14.25 1.57
CA MET A 336 -3.68 -14.69 1.07
C MET A 336 -4.05 -16.03 1.68
N PHE A 337 -5.34 -16.28 1.86
CA PHE A 337 -5.80 -17.56 2.38
C PHE A 337 -7.19 -17.91 1.87
N SER A 338 -7.50 -19.21 1.89
CA SER A 338 -8.85 -19.72 1.71
C SER A 338 -9.09 -20.95 2.58
N VAL A 339 -10.34 -21.09 3.02
CA VAL A 339 -10.84 -22.20 3.82
C VAL A 339 -12.13 -22.68 3.18
N ASN A 340 -12.13 -23.92 2.70
CA ASN A 340 -13.26 -24.54 2.02
C ASN A 340 -13.65 -25.84 2.71
N ASN A 341 -14.93 -26.03 3.05
CA ASN A 341 -15.41 -27.33 3.53
C ASN A 341 -15.35 -28.37 2.38
N ASN A 342 -14.86 -29.55 2.71
CA ASN A 342 -14.92 -30.73 1.85
C ASN A 342 -16.24 -31.46 2.12
N LYS A 343 -16.73 -32.26 1.16
CA LYS A 343 -18.00 -33.02 1.31
C LYS A 343 -17.96 -34.12 2.40
N LYS A 344 -16.87 -34.24 3.16
CA LYS A 344 -16.57 -35.29 4.15
C LYS A 344 -16.33 -34.70 5.56
N ASN A 345 -17.01 -33.61 5.93
CA ASN A 345 -16.89 -32.93 7.24
C ASN A 345 -15.46 -32.49 7.62
N GLY A 346 -14.61 -32.22 6.64
CA GLY A 346 -13.27 -31.69 6.83
C GLY A 346 -13.02 -30.44 6.00
N TYR A 347 -11.94 -29.72 6.24
CA TYR A 347 -11.64 -28.45 5.59
C TYR A 347 -10.37 -28.57 4.77
N ASN A 348 -10.40 -27.94 3.60
CA ASN A 348 -9.21 -27.68 2.80
C ASN A 348 -8.80 -26.25 3.03
N ILE A 349 -7.57 -26.07 3.48
CA ILE A 349 -6.98 -24.75 3.65
C ILE A 349 -5.91 -24.52 2.59
N ASN A 350 -5.82 -23.27 2.14
CA ASN A 350 -4.73 -22.79 1.33
C ASN A 350 -4.21 -21.50 1.95
N LYS A 351 -2.90 -21.39 2.11
CA LYS A 351 -2.21 -20.13 2.40
C LYS A 351 -1.30 -19.80 1.23
N THR A 352 -1.34 -18.57 0.75
CA THR A 352 -0.44 -18.10 -0.31
C THR A 352 0.32 -16.88 0.15
N ASN A 353 1.64 -16.97 0.16
CA ASN A 353 2.51 -15.86 0.49
C ASN A 353 3.88 -16.02 -0.16
N ASP A 354 4.58 -14.91 -0.32
CA ASP A 354 6.02 -14.95 -0.49
C ASP A 354 6.66 -15.35 0.84
N GLY A 355 7.80 -16.03 0.81
CA GLY A 355 8.55 -16.31 2.04
C GLY A 355 9.02 -17.75 2.17
N THR A 356 8.89 -18.30 3.39
CA THR A 356 9.47 -19.60 3.75
C THR A 356 8.42 -20.50 4.42
N LEU A 357 8.28 -21.73 3.91
CA LEU A 357 7.68 -22.83 4.65
C LEU A 357 8.81 -23.62 5.33
N SER A 358 8.70 -23.78 6.64
CA SER A 358 9.57 -24.65 7.45
C SER A 358 8.87 -25.98 7.68
N TYR A 359 9.54 -27.07 7.35
CA TYR A 359 9.14 -28.44 7.62
C TYR A 359 10.08 -29.05 8.65
N PHE A 360 9.53 -29.54 9.75
CA PHE A 360 10.22 -30.21 10.84
C PHE A 360 9.98 -31.71 10.67
N PRO A 361 10.96 -32.44 10.11
CA PRO A 361 10.82 -33.87 9.83
C PRO A 361 10.73 -34.71 11.11
N SER A 362 9.99 -35.83 11.04
CA SER A 362 9.98 -36.88 12.05
C SER A 362 11.06 -37.95 11.79
N ASP A 363 11.34 -38.78 12.80
CA ASP A 363 12.38 -39.81 12.72
C ASP A 363 12.08 -40.92 11.70
N SER A 364 10.80 -41.22 11.44
CA SER A 364 10.39 -42.44 10.72
C SER A 364 9.95 -42.20 9.28
N GLU A 365 9.50 -40.99 8.93
CA GLU A 365 8.81 -40.73 7.64
C GLU A 365 9.32 -39.48 6.91
N ALA A 366 10.48 -38.94 7.29
CA ALA A 366 11.00 -37.70 6.71
C ALA A 366 11.29 -37.78 5.20
N SER A 367 10.33 -37.32 4.41
CA SER A 367 10.45 -37.32 2.95
C SER A 367 9.87 -36.06 2.29
N LEU A 368 10.49 -35.67 1.18
CA LEU A 368 10.10 -34.55 0.33
C LEU A 368 10.09 -35.02 -1.11
N TYR A 369 8.97 -34.90 -1.80
CA TYR A 369 8.88 -35.18 -3.22
C TYR A 369 8.67 -33.90 -4.03
N ILE A 370 9.67 -33.53 -4.81
CA ILE A 370 9.66 -32.32 -5.63
C ILE A 370 9.33 -32.74 -7.05
N THR A 371 8.39 -32.07 -7.71
CA THR A 371 8.09 -32.28 -9.12
C THR A 371 8.17 -30.97 -9.91
N ILE A 372 8.69 -31.09 -11.12
CA ILE A 372 8.87 -30.00 -12.07
C ILE A 372 8.18 -30.41 -13.37
N PRO A 373 7.19 -29.63 -13.85
CA PRO A 373 6.60 -29.85 -15.17
C PRO A 373 7.57 -29.45 -16.28
N VAL A 374 7.69 -30.29 -17.30
CA VAL A 374 8.62 -30.10 -18.44
C VAL A 374 7.87 -29.76 -19.73
N VAL A 375 6.58 -29.41 -19.62
CA VAL A 375 5.65 -29.24 -20.75
C VAL A 375 5.78 -27.92 -21.51
N GLU A 376 6.44 -26.91 -20.96
CA GLU A 376 6.63 -25.61 -21.61
C GLU A 376 7.92 -25.59 -22.45
N TYR A 377 7.76 -25.79 -23.77
CA TYR A 377 8.82 -25.62 -24.77
C TYR A 377 8.68 -24.28 -25.48
N ASN A 378 9.79 -23.57 -25.71
CA ASN A 378 9.79 -22.44 -26.63
C ASN A 378 9.36 -22.89 -28.02
N LYS A 379 8.67 -22.04 -28.80
CA LYS A 379 8.01 -22.39 -30.07
C LYS A 379 8.89 -23.17 -31.06
N ASN A 380 10.22 -23.00 -31.01
CA ASN A 380 11.18 -23.62 -31.92
C ASN A 380 12.10 -24.67 -31.25
N GLN A 381 11.94 -24.95 -29.95
CA GLN A 381 12.77 -25.91 -29.23
C GLN A 381 12.09 -27.28 -29.13
N ILE A 382 12.82 -28.32 -29.55
CA ILE A 382 12.40 -29.73 -29.45
C ILE A 382 12.95 -30.36 -28.16
N LYS A 383 13.93 -29.69 -27.54
CA LYS A 383 14.65 -30.15 -26.35
C LYS A 383 14.64 -29.05 -25.28
N LYS A 384 14.52 -29.46 -24.02
CA LYS A 384 14.57 -28.57 -22.86
C LYS A 384 15.53 -29.14 -21.83
N ASN A 385 16.45 -28.30 -21.35
CA ASN A 385 17.37 -28.66 -20.28
C ASN A 385 16.83 -28.17 -18.95
N THR A 386 16.66 -29.09 -18.00
CA THR A 386 16.30 -28.81 -16.61
C THR A 386 17.49 -29.11 -15.73
N ASN A 387 17.95 -28.13 -14.95
CA ASN A 387 19.10 -28.29 -14.08
C ASN A 387 18.66 -28.35 -12.63
N PHE A 388 19.21 -29.30 -11.87
CA PHE A 388 19.19 -29.32 -10.41
C PHE A 388 20.60 -29.11 -9.89
N THR A 389 20.77 -28.17 -8.97
CA THR A 389 22.04 -27.90 -8.29
C THR A 389 21.86 -28.24 -6.83
N LEU A 390 22.61 -29.25 -6.39
CA LEU A 390 22.62 -29.76 -5.04
C LEU A 390 23.94 -29.35 -4.37
N PHE A 391 23.87 -28.67 -3.24
CA PHE A 391 25.01 -28.39 -2.38
C PHE A 391 24.89 -29.28 -1.16
N ILE A 392 25.85 -30.16 -0.89
CA ILE A 392 25.89 -30.99 0.32
C ILE A 392 27.21 -30.74 1.02
N ASN A 393 27.18 -30.34 2.30
CA ASN A 393 28.36 -30.00 3.09
C ASN A 393 29.31 -29.02 2.37
N GLY A 394 28.75 -28.09 1.58
CA GLY A 394 29.50 -27.11 0.77
C GLY A 394 30.00 -27.62 -0.60
N ILE A 395 29.86 -28.90 -0.92
CA ILE A 395 30.24 -29.47 -2.22
C ILE A 395 29.06 -29.33 -3.20
N GLN A 396 29.31 -28.68 -4.33
CA GLN A 396 28.31 -28.52 -5.39
C GLN A 396 28.30 -29.74 -6.32
N LYS A 397 27.11 -30.25 -6.59
CA LYS A 397 26.82 -31.28 -7.59
C LYS A 397 25.70 -30.79 -8.50
N THR A 398 25.86 -30.95 -9.81
CA THR A 398 24.86 -30.55 -10.80
C THR A 398 24.30 -31.75 -11.54
N LEU A 399 22.98 -31.81 -11.65
CA LEU A 399 22.23 -32.77 -12.43
C LEU A 399 21.54 -32.01 -13.56
N ASN A 400 21.95 -32.25 -14.80
CA ASN A 400 21.38 -31.62 -15.98
C ASN A 400 20.58 -32.66 -16.76
N ILE A 401 19.32 -32.35 -17.05
CA ILE A 401 18.38 -33.28 -17.67
C ILE A 401 17.88 -32.67 -18.97
N GLU A 402 18.32 -33.25 -20.07
CA GLU A 402 17.85 -32.91 -21.41
C GLU A 402 16.61 -33.75 -21.72
N THR A 403 15.47 -33.08 -21.89
CA THR A 403 14.18 -33.71 -22.20
C THR A 403 13.75 -33.42 -23.62
N GLU A 404 13.36 -34.46 -24.36
CA GLU A 404 12.74 -34.28 -25.68
C GLU A 404 11.23 -34.07 -25.58
N ARG A 405 10.72 -33.15 -26.40
CA ARG A 405 9.30 -32.85 -26.51
C ARG A 405 8.52 -34.09 -26.91
N LEU A 406 7.44 -34.36 -26.18
CA LEU A 406 6.51 -35.45 -26.50
C LEU A 406 6.02 -35.35 -27.94
N ARG A 407 6.30 -36.39 -28.72
CA ARG A 407 5.88 -36.49 -30.13
C ARG A 407 4.38 -36.78 -30.19
N SER A 408 3.68 -36.12 -31.12
CA SER A 408 2.22 -36.29 -31.33
C SER A 408 1.82 -37.75 -31.60
N SER A 409 2.70 -38.56 -32.18
CA SER A 409 2.50 -40.00 -32.44
C SER A 409 2.43 -40.87 -31.17
N LYS A 410 2.89 -40.37 -30.01
CA LYS A 410 2.84 -41.06 -28.71
C LYS A 410 1.78 -40.52 -27.76
N LYS A 411 0.92 -39.58 -28.20
CA LYS A 411 -0.16 -39.00 -27.37
C LYS A 411 -1.11 -40.03 -26.75
N ASN A 412 -1.26 -41.20 -27.38
CA ASN A 412 -2.20 -42.24 -26.96
C ASN A 412 -1.52 -43.35 -26.11
N ILE A 413 -0.23 -43.25 -25.82
CA ILE A 413 0.48 -44.22 -24.97
C ILE A 413 0.39 -43.73 -23.52
N PRO A 414 -0.10 -44.55 -22.56
CA PRO A 414 -0.13 -44.17 -21.16
C PRO A 414 1.30 -43.95 -20.67
N ILE A 415 1.51 -42.81 -20.02
CA ILE A 415 2.83 -42.43 -19.53
C ILE A 415 3.03 -43.10 -18.18
N GLU A 416 3.96 -44.04 -18.13
CA GLU A 416 4.28 -44.79 -16.91
C GLU A 416 5.22 -43.97 -16.01
N CYS A 417 4.95 -44.00 -14.71
CA CYS A 417 5.86 -43.52 -13.67
C CYS A 417 7.09 -44.45 -13.62
N LYS A 418 8.28 -43.91 -13.85
CA LYS A 418 9.54 -44.65 -13.90
C LYS A 418 10.55 -44.05 -12.93
N ILE A 419 11.26 -44.89 -12.21
CA ILE A 419 12.41 -44.46 -11.41
C ILE A 419 13.64 -44.62 -12.28
N ALA A 420 14.39 -43.54 -12.52
CA ALA A 420 15.64 -43.66 -13.27
C ALA A 420 16.78 -44.05 -12.33
N SER A 421 17.58 -45.04 -12.75
CA SER A 421 18.80 -45.39 -12.04
C SER A 421 19.84 -44.29 -12.24
N LEU A 422 20.41 -43.82 -11.14
CA LEU A 422 21.53 -42.89 -11.15
C LEU A 422 22.79 -43.68 -10.81
N ASP A 423 23.61 -43.97 -11.82
CA ASP A 423 24.97 -44.43 -11.56
C ASP A 423 25.76 -43.28 -10.91
N SER A 424 26.63 -43.60 -9.95
CA SER A 424 27.28 -42.67 -9.01
C SER A 424 27.51 -41.25 -9.53
N LEU A 425 27.00 -40.24 -8.81
CA LEU A 425 27.10 -38.84 -9.23
C LEU A 425 28.53 -38.30 -9.06
N ASN A 426 29.27 -38.19 -10.17
CA ASN A 426 30.41 -37.27 -10.32
C ASN A 426 29.94 -35.80 -10.17
N ASN A 427 30.85 -34.82 -10.20
CA ASN A 427 30.48 -33.40 -9.99
C ASN A 427 29.38 -32.88 -10.92
N GLN A 428 29.24 -33.47 -12.11
CA GLN A 428 28.17 -33.22 -13.07
C GLN A 428 27.63 -34.55 -13.60
N LEU A 429 26.30 -34.66 -13.71
CA LEU A 429 25.63 -35.79 -14.34
C LEU A 429 24.61 -35.29 -15.36
N ASP A 430 24.74 -35.76 -16.59
CA ASP A 430 23.86 -35.40 -17.70
C ASP A 430 22.95 -36.59 -18.03
N LEU A 431 21.63 -36.43 -17.90
CA LEU A 431 20.63 -37.43 -18.28
C LEU A 431 19.87 -36.98 -19.53
N LYS A 432 19.70 -37.90 -20.47
CA LYS A 432 18.83 -37.71 -21.64
C LYS A 432 17.55 -38.51 -21.46
N VAL A 433 16.43 -37.82 -21.46
CA VAL A 433 15.11 -38.42 -21.21
C VAL A 433 14.20 -38.17 -22.40
N ASN A 434 13.71 -39.25 -22.99
CA ASN A 434 12.72 -39.21 -24.05
C ASN A 434 11.32 -39.27 -23.42
N ASP A 435 10.42 -38.37 -23.83
CA ASP A 435 9.00 -38.38 -23.45
C ASP A 435 8.73 -38.20 -21.93
N ALA A 436 9.25 -37.14 -21.32
CA ALA A 436 8.94 -36.75 -19.94
C ALA A 436 7.99 -35.54 -19.87
N ILE A 437 6.90 -35.67 -19.10
CA ILE A 437 6.00 -34.59 -18.70
C ILE A 437 6.44 -34.01 -17.35
N TYR A 438 6.89 -34.87 -16.43
CA TYR A 438 7.32 -34.47 -15.10
C TYR A 438 8.68 -35.05 -14.80
N ILE A 439 9.54 -34.22 -14.21
CA ILE A 439 10.76 -34.66 -13.56
C ILE A 439 10.55 -34.50 -12.06
N GLY A 440 10.86 -35.54 -11.29
CA GLY A 440 10.73 -35.53 -9.85
C GLY A 440 11.99 -35.95 -9.11
N LEU A 441 12.19 -35.36 -7.93
CA LEU A 441 13.21 -35.75 -6.96
C LEU A 441 12.52 -36.13 -5.65
N LEU A 442 12.67 -37.39 -5.24
CA LEU A 442 12.27 -37.83 -3.91
C LEU A 442 13.49 -37.83 -2.99
N ILE A 443 13.45 -37.00 -1.96
CA ILE A 443 14.49 -36.89 -0.95
C ILE A 443 13.97 -37.57 0.32
N LYS A 444 14.67 -38.60 0.80
CA LYS A 444 14.43 -39.23 2.10
C LYS A 444 15.58 -38.89 3.05
N ILE A 445 15.25 -38.53 4.27
CA ILE A 445 16.20 -38.09 5.29
C ILE A 445 16.05 -39.02 6.48
N GLU A 446 17.16 -39.60 6.94
CA GLU A 446 17.18 -40.46 8.11
C GLU A 446 18.26 -39.94 9.06
N PRO A 447 18.00 -39.81 10.38
CA PRO A 447 19.03 -39.44 11.34
C PRO A 447 20.09 -40.54 11.47
N ASP A 448 21.38 -40.16 11.55
CA ASP A 448 22.47 -41.13 11.71
C ASP A 448 22.52 -41.75 13.12
N ALA A 449 21.97 -41.06 14.12
CA ALA A 449 21.84 -41.53 15.50
C ALA A 449 20.37 -41.56 15.93
N LYS A 450 19.95 -42.59 16.67
CA LYS A 450 18.62 -42.70 17.33
C LYS A 450 18.49 -41.74 18.53
N ASN A 451 18.85 -40.47 18.36
CA ASN A 451 18.60 -39.45 19.37
C ASN A 451 17.23 -38.84 19.09
N GLU A 452 16.33 -39.04 20.05
CA GLU A 452 14.91 -38.70 20.01
C GLU A 452 14.65 -37.30 19.45
N PHE A 453 13.98 -37.20 18.30
CA PHE A 453 13.32 -35.97 17.88
C PHE A 453 12.09 -35.71 18.76
N TYR A 454 12.31 -35.27 20.00
CA TYR A 454 11.27 -34.67 20.84
C TYR A 454 11.82 -33.48 21.63
N THR A 455 12.53 -32.56 20.98
CA THR A 455 12.64 -31.22 21.53
C THR A 455 11.39 -30.41 21.18
N PRO A 456 10.83 -29.62 22.11
CA PRO A 456 9.72 -28.72 21.81
C PRO A 456 10.10 -27.85 20.62
N ILE A 457 9.26 -27.85 19.59
CA ILE A 457 9.55 -27.20 18.31
C ILE A 457 9.81 -25.71 18.55
N ASN A 458 11.07 -25.33 18.41
CA ASN A 458 11.54 -23.97 18.58
C ASN A 458 12.27 -23.52 17.30
N ASP A 459 12.58 -22.23 17.20
CA ASP A 459 13.26 -21.69 16.01
C ASP A 459 14.70 -22.23 15.84
N ASP A 460 15.24 -22.93 16.84
CA ASP A 460 16.54 -23.61 16.82
C ASP A 460 16.44 -25.10 16.44
N SER A 461 15.24 -25.61 16.21
CA SER A 461 15.01 -27.01 15.81
C SER A 461 15.46 -27.26 14.37
N SER A 462 15.98 -28.47 14.14
CA SER A 462 16.37 -28.94 12.81
C SER A 462 15.17 -28.99 11.88
N ARG A 463 15.31 -28.37 10.71
CA ARG A 463 14.20 -28.17 9.76
C ARG A 463 14.68 -28.08 8.33
N ILE A 464 13.72 -28.17 7.42
CA ILE A 464 13.90 -27.92 5.99
C ILE A 464 13.08 -26.71 5.62
N GLU A 465 13.71 -25.74 4.97
CA GLU A 465 13.09 -24.50 4.54
C GLU A 465 12.88 -24.51 3.04
N ILE A 466 11.63 -24.40 2.62
CA ILE A 466 11.20 -24.21 1.24
C ILE A 466 10.96 -22.72 1.04
N LYS A 467 11.81 -22.08 0.23
CA LYS A 467 11.81 -20.62 0.01
C LYS A 467 11.38 -20.29 -1.40
N GLY A 468 10.50 -19.31 -1.54
CA GLY A 468 10.01 -18.90 -2.84
C GLY A 468 9.06 -17.72 -2.80
N LYS A 469 8.47 -17.46 -3.97
CA LYS A 469 7.43 -16.47 -4.20
C LYS A 469 6.13 -17.17 -4.55
N LEU A 470 5.00 -16.58 -4.16
CA LEU A 470 3.67 -17.13 -4.38
C LEU A 470 3.58 -18.61 -3.95
N LEU A 471 4.11 -18.93 -2.76
CA LEU A 471 4.05 -20.28 -2.23
C LEU A 471 2.62 -20.59 -1.81
N HIS A 472 1.93 -21.43 -2.57
CA HIS A 472 0.62 -21.96 -2.22
C HIS A 472 0.80 -23.21 -1.36
N ILE A 473 0.47 -23.11 -0.07
CA ILE A 473 0.57 -24.18 0.91
C ILE A 473 -0.83 -24.73 1.14
N LEU A 474 -1.05 -25.96 0.68
CA LEU A 474 -2.33 -26.64 0.71
C LEU A 474 -2.31 -27.76 1.74
N SER A 475 -3.28 -27.76 2.65
CA SER A 475 -3.54 -28.86 3.57
C SER A 475 -5.00 -29.29 3.43
N LYS A 476 -5.21 -30.59 3.24
CA LYS A 476 -6.52 -31.17 2.89
C LYS A 476 -7.10 -31.98 4.02
N ASP A 477 -8.43 -32.04 4.04
CA ASP A 477 -9.24 -32.85 4.95
C ASP A 477 -8.92 -32.65 6.46
N ILE A 478 -8.78 -31.39 6.88
CA ILE A 478 -8.57 -30.99 8.28
C ILE A 478 -9.88 -31.12 9.06
N MET A 479 -9.85 -31.67 10.26
CA MET A 479 -11.07 -31.74 11.09
C MET A 479 -11.47 -30.36 11.62
N GLU A 480 -12.78 -30.11 11.75
CA GLU A 480 -13.29 -28.80 12.19
C GLU A 480 -12.68 -28.29 13.50
N HIS A 481 -12.51 -29.17 14.49
CA HIS A 481 -11.95 -28.81 15.80
C HIS A 481 -10.46 -28.42 15.75
N ASP A 482 -9.73 -28.90 14.75
CA ASP A 482 -8.30 -28.59 14.57
C ASP A 482 -8.09 -27.27 13.82
N LEU A 483 -9.01 -26.95 12.90
CA LEU A 483 -8.88 -25.81 11.99
C LEU A 483 -8.56 -24.51 12.75
N PHE A 484 -9.38 -24.15 13.73
CA PHE A 484 -9.25 -22.88 14.43
C PHE A 484 -8.31 -22.92 15.64
N SER A 485 -8.01 -24.10 16.16
CA SER A 485 -7.16 -24.27 17.34
C SER A 485 -5.67 -24.43 16.96
N GLU A 486 -5.37 -25.13 15.87
CA GLU A 486 -4.00 -25.40 15.43
C GLU A 486 -3.54 -24.44 14.31
N TYR A 487 -4.40 -24.14 13.32
CA TYR A 487 -3.97 -23.47 12.08
C TYR A 487 -4.01 -21.94 12.12
N PHE A 488 -4.72 -21.36 13.08
CA PHE A 488 -4.83 -19.91 13.25
C PHE A 488 -4.26 -19.47 14.60
N LYS A 489 -3.33 -18.53 14.56
CA LYS A 489 -2.83 -17.81 15.72
C LYS A 489 -3.57 -16.48 15.83
N ASN A 490 -4.22 -16.25 16.97
CA ASN A 490 -4.90 -14.99 17.27
C ASN A 490 -3.89 -13.83 17.38
N GLY A 491 -4.27 -12.63 16.94
CA GLY A 491 -3.38 -11.48 17.04
C GLY A 491 -3.84 -10.25 16.26
N TYR A 492 -2.97 -9.24 16.23
CA TYR A 492 -3.23 -7.99 15.53
C TYR A 492 -2.81 -8.04 14.06
N ILE A 493 -3.59 -7.35 13.23
CA ILE A 493 -3.34 -7.10 11.80
C ILE A 493 -3.48 -5.60 11.49
N SER A 494 -2.91 -5.17 10.36
CA SER A 494 -3.05 -3.81 9.84
C SER A 494 -4.26 -3.65 8.92
N GLY A 495 -4.73 -4.76 8.37
CA GLY A 495 -5.92 -4.80 7.53
C GLY A 495 -6.29 -6.21 7.11
N ILE A 496 -7.47 -6.34 6.53
CA ILE A 496 -7.97 -7.58 5.95
C ILE A 496 -8.82 -7.30 4.71
N LEU A 497 -8.66 -8.13 3.70
CA LEU A 497 -9.63 -8.39 2.64
C LEU A 497 -10.35 -9.68 3.02
N LEU A 498 -11.68 -9.66 3.10
CA LEU A 498 -12.46 -10.84 3.46
C LEU A 498 -13.58 -11.05 2.44
N HIS A 499 -13.67 -12.27 1.94
CA HIS A 499 -14.72 -12.76 1.05
C HIS A 499 -15.55 -13.75 1.83
N ASN A 500 -16.88 -13.58 1.77
CA ASN A 500 -17.88 -14.40 2.47
C ASN A 500 -17.79 -14.30 4.01
N PHE A 501 -18.85 -13.79 4.64
CA PHE A 501 -18.96 -13.63 6.08
C PHE A 501 -20.42 -13.72 6.54
N ASP A 502 -20.61 -14.16 7.79
CA ASP A 502 -21.94 -14.44 8.36
C ASP A 502 -22.57 -13.24 9.06
N LYS A 503 -21.76 -12.45 9.75
CA LYS A 503 -22.24 -11.32 10.55
C LYS A 503 -21.29 -10.16 10.42
N LEU A 504 -21.86 -8.98 10.22
CA LEU A 504 -21.15 -7.72 10.26
C LEU A 504 -21.85 -6.78 11.23
N SER A 505 -21.09 -6.16 12.11
CA SER A 505 -21.54 -5.07 12.96
C SER A 505 -20.66 -3.85 12.72
N LEU A 506 -21.27 -2.70 12.43
CA LEU A 506 -20.60 -1.40 12.35
C LEU A 506 -21.16 -0.46 13.43
N ASN A 507 -20.28 0.12 14.25
CA ASN A 507 -20.60 0.98 15.38
C ASN A 507 -21.69 0.38 16.30
N GLY A 508 -21.63 -0.94 16.53
CA GLY A 508 -22.58 -1.69 17.37
C GLY A 508 -23.91 -2.02 16.71
N LYS A 509 -24.13 -1.65 15.44
CA LYS A 509 -25.34 -2.00 14.68
C LYS A 509 -25.05 -3.18 13.76
N SER A 510 -25.89 -4.22 13.84
CA SER A 510 -25.85 -5.34 12.90
C SER A 510 -26.24 -4.86 11.51
N ILE A 511 -25.44 -5.22 10.52
CA ILE A 511 -25.69 -4.98 9.10
C ILE A 511 -25.93 -6.33 8.45
N GLU A 512 -26.95 -6.39 7.59
CA GLU A 512 -27.23 -7.58 6.79
C GLU A 512 -26.05 -7.90 5.87
N SER A 513 -25.63 -9.16 5.90
CA SER A 513 -24.51 -9.69 5.14
C SER A 513 -25.00 -10.63 4.06
N ASN A 514 -24.38 -10.56 2.88
CA ASN A 514 -24.56 -11.53 1.80
C ASN A 514 -23.27 -12.35 1.64
N GLU A 515 -23.38 -13.64 1.30
CA GLU A 515 -22.21 -14.50 1.03
C GLU A 515 -21.34 -13.97 -0.12
N MET A 516 -21.92 -13.19 -1.04
CA MET A 516 -21.22 -12.54 -2.15
C MET A 516 -20.53 -11.23 -1.75
N ASP A 517 -20.72 -10.77 -0.51
CA ASP A 517 -20.12 -9.52 -0.04
C ASP A 517 -18.62 -9.66 0.17
N ASN A 518 -17.90 -8.60 -0.19
CA ASN A 518 -16.46 -8.49 -0.07
C ASN A 518 -16.12 -7.30 0.81
N LEU A 519 -15.34 -7.53 1.87
CA LEU A 519 -14.90 -6.47 2.78
C LEU A 519 -13.44 -6.14 2.53
N MET A 520 -13.13 -4.85 2.52
CA MET A 520 -11.77 -4.34 2.62
C MET A 520 -11.68 -3.42 3.82
N ILE A 521 -10.82 -3.79 4.76
CA ILE A 521 -10.70 -3.12 6.04
C ILE A 521 -9.24 -2.79 6.29
N MET A 522 -8.94 -1.53 6.58
CA MET A 522 -7.61 -1.06 6.96
C MET A 522 -7.72 -0.16 8.19
N GLY A 523 -6.83 -0.35 9.16
CA GLY A 523 -6.93 0.35 10.44
C GLY A 523 -5.72 0.17 11.33
N SER A 524 -5.76 0.85 12.47
CA SER A 524 -4.83 0.64 13.57
C SER A 524 -5.58 -0.07 14.70
N ASN A 525 -5.03 -1.17 15.21
CA ASN A 525 -5.64 -2.05 16.22
C ASN A 525 -6.81 -2.92 15.72
N ILE A 526 -6.64 -3.57 14.58
CA ILE A 526 -7.54 -4.66 14.17
C ILE A 526 -7.03 -5.95 14.81
N TYR A 527 -7.89 -6.65 15.53
CA TYR A 527 -7.59 -7.94 16.17
C TYR A 527 -8.40 -9.04 15.49
N ALA A 528 -7.71 -10.10 15.07
CA ALA A 528 -8.30 -11.29 14.50
C ALA A 528 -8.16 -12.44 15.50
N SER A 529 -9.27 -13.10 15.81
CA SER A 529 -9.34 -14.16 16.80
C SER A 529 -10.31 -15.25 16.40
N THR A 530 -9.99 -16.48 16.75
CA THR A 530 -10.91 -17.61 16.65
C THR A 530 -11.91 -17.60 17.80
N SER A 531 -13.20 -17.81 17.50
CA SER A 531 -14.27 -17.87 18.51
C SER A 531 -14.60 -19.31 18.90
N SER A 532 -15.35 -19.47 20.00
CA SER A 532 -15.87 -20.76 20.46
C SER A 532 -16.82 -21.43 19.46
N ASN A 533 -17.37 -20.68 18.51
CA ASN A 533 -18.31 -21.19 17.52
C ASN A 533 -17.61 -21.62 16.22
N ASN A 534 -16.31 -21.92 16.27
CA ASN A 534 -15.50 -22.31 15.11
C ASN A 534 -15.62 -21.33 13.94
N ASN A 535 -15.40 -20.04 14.20
CA ASN A 535 -15.27 -19.04 13.16
C ASN A 535 -14.16 -18.04 13.48
N LEU A 536 -13.69 -17.34 12.44
CA LEU A 536 -12.75 -16.25 12.58
C LEU A 536 -13.54 -14.96 12.81
N VAL A 537 -13.24 -14.28 13.92
CA VAL A 537 -13.80 -12.97 14.26
C VAL A 537 -12.71 -11.93 14.10
N VAL A 538 -12.98 -10.91 13.29
CA VAL A 538 -12.09 -9.77 13.11
C VAL A 538 -12.79 -8.52 13.58
N ALA A 539 -12.22 -7.85 14.58
CA ALA A 539 -12.81 -6.69 15.21
C ALA A 539 -11.78 -5.61 15.52
N GLY A 540 -12.23 -4.36 15.57
CA GLY A 540 -11.38 -3.24 15.92
C GLY A 540 -11.85 -1.94 15.30
N LYS A 541 -10.91 -1.02 15.09
CA LYS A 541 -11.18 0.31 14.55
C LYS A 541 -10.61 0.45 13.14
N ALA A 542 -11.50 0.61 12.17
CA ALA A 542 -11.16 0.79 10.77
C ALA A 542 -11.06 2.28 10.42
N ASN A 543 -9.93 2.69 9.86
CA ASN A 543 -9.79 4.01 9.23
C ASN A 543 -10.37 4.00 7.81
N LEU A 544 -10.42 2.81 7.18
CA LEU A 544 -11.02 2.57 5.88
C LEU A 544 -11.81 1.26 5.97
N PHE A 545 -13.09 1.32 5.62
CA PHE A 545 -13.96 0.16 5.52
C PHE A 545 -14.75 0.27 4.22
N TYR A 546 -14.60 -0.74 3.38
CA TYR A 546 -15.34 -0.87 2.13
C TYR A 546 -16.06 -2.21 2.11
N ARG A 547 -17.29 -2.21 1.60
CA ARG A 547 -18.07 -3.40 1.28
C ARG A 547 -18.43 -3.34 -0.20
N ASN A 548 -18.06 -4.36 -0.97
CA ASN A 548 -18.29 -4.41 -2.42
C ASN A 548 -17.82 -3.16 -3.17
N ARG A 549 -16.65 -2.64 -2.79
CA ARG A 549 -16.07 -1.37 -3.29
C ARG A 549 -16.83 -0.11 -2.89
N LEU A 550 -17.93 -0.22 -2.15
CA LEU A 550 -18.61 0.93 -1.56
C LEU A 550 -18.05 1.22 -0.18
N ARG A 551 -17.67 2.48 0.05
CA ARG A 551 -17.16 2.95 1.33
C ARG A 551 -18.29 3.02 2.36
N GLU A 552 -18.09 2.41 3.52
CA GLU A 552 -19.03 2.45 4.65
C GLU A 552 -18.67 3.54 5.68
N ASN A 553 -17.39 3.96 5.73
CA ASN A 553 -16.93 5.04 6.61
C ASN A 553 -17.48 6.40 6.16
N LYS A 554 -18.45 6.93 6.89
CA LYS A 554 -19.00 8.27 6.66
C LYS A 554 -17.99 9.37 6.99
N THR A 555 -18.03 10.49 6.27
CA THR A 555 -17.33 11.73 6.67
C THR A 555 -18.06 12.43 7.82
N LEU A 556 -17.44 13.46 8.42
CA LEU A 556 -18.11 14.28 9.43
C LEU A 556 -19.37 14.92 8.86
N TRP A 557 -19.30 15.41 7.61
CA TRP A 557 -20.46 15.88 6.88
C TRP A 557 -21.57 14.83 6.78
N GLU A 558 -21.27 13.62 6.32
CA GLU A 558 -22.28 12.56 6.15
C GLU A 558 -22.84 12.01 7.46
N SER A 559 -22.13 12.21 8.58
CA SER A 559 -22.57 11.83 9.91
C SER A 559 -23.54 12.83 10.56
N SER A 560 -23.59 14.07 10.06
CA SER A 560 -24.41 15.14 10.59
C SER A 560 -25.87 14.97 10.10
N SER A 561 -26.79 14.76 11.04
CA SER A 561 -28.22 14.52 10.75
C SER A 561 -28.95 15.77 10.24
N ASP A 562 -28.40 16.97 10.48
CA ASP A 562 -29.05 18.27 10.21
C ASP A 562 -28.42 19.00 9.01
N ASN A 563 -27.88 18.23 8.05
CA ASN A 563 -27.14 18.79 6.90
C ASN A 563 -27.93 19.82 6.10
N THR A 564 -29.26 19.70 5.99
CA THR A 564 -30.11 20.64 5.25
C THR A 564 -30.25 21.99 5.93
N LEU A 565 -30.35 22.03 7.26
CA LEU A 565 -30.47 23.25 8.06
C LEU A 565 -29.13 23.97 8.15
N ILE A 566 -28.04 23.21 8.29
CA ILE A 566 -26.67 23.70 8.22
C ILE A 566 -26.35 24.24 6.81
N LEU A 567 -26.76 23.56 5.73
CA LEU A 567 -26.59 24.06 4.34
C LEU A 567 -27.38 25.35 4.09
N GLY A 568 -28.64 25.41 4.54
CA GLY A 568 -29.46 26.60 4.40
C GLY A 568 -28.86 27.79 5.15
N GLY A 569 -28.44 27.58 6.40
CA GLY A 569 -27.82 28.60 7.24
C GLY A 569 -26.45 29.04 6.73
N ILE A 570 -25.53 28.11 6.50
CA ILE A 570 -24.19 28.38 5.98
C ILE A 570 -24.25 28.94 4.57
N GLY A 571 -25.10 28.40 3.70
CA GLY A 571 -25.30 28.88 2.34
C GLY A 571 -25.82 30.31 2.30
N ALA A 572 -26.85 30.63 3.09
CA ALA A 572 -27.35 32.01 3.23
C ALA A 572 -26.29 32.95 3.83
N LEU A 573 -25.52 32.47 4.81
CA LEU A 573 -24.43 33.24 5.42
C LEU A 573 -23.32 33.51 4.39
N PHE A 574 -22.89 32.51 3.61
CA PHE A 574 -21.92 32.68 2.52
C PHE A 574 -22.44 33.61 1.42
N LEU A 575 -23.69 33.47 0.99
CA LEU A 575 -24.32 34.37 0.03
C LEU A 575 -24.39 35.81 0.54
N SER A 576 -24.71 35.99 1.82
CA SER A 576 -24.76 37.31 2.46
C SER A 576 -23.37 37.93 2.62
N LEU A 577 -22.36 37.13 2.99
CA LEU A 577 -20.96 37.54 3.06
C LEU A 577 -20.40 37.83 1.67
N LEU A 578 -20.77 37.06 0.65
CA LEU A 578 -20.40 37.29 -0.74
C LEU A 578 -21.05 38.58 -1.25
N ALA A 579 -22.34 38.77 -1.05
CA ALA A 579 -23.05 40.00 -1.45
C ALA A 579 -22.47 41.22 -0.73
N TRP A 580 -22.18 41.10 0.58
CA TRP A 580 -21.51 42.15 1.35
C TRP A 580 -20.09 42.41 0.86
N GLY A 581 -19.33 41.35 0.58
CA GLY A 581 -17.98 41.40 0.03
C GLY A 581 -17.94 42.07 -1.33
N ILE A 582 -18.81 41.66 -2.26
CA ILE A 582 -18.98 42.28 -3.58
C ILE A 582 -19.36 43.76 -3.42
N LYS A 583 -20.32 44.08 -2.56
CA LYS A 583 -20.71 45.47 -2.29
C LYS A 583 -19.53 46.29 -1.75
N LYS A 584 -18.71 45.70 -0.87
CA LYS A 584 -17.50 46.34 -0.35
C LYS A 584 -16.45 46.52 -1.43
N VAL A 585 -16.18 45.50 -2.25
CA VAL A 585 -15.24 45.58 -3.39
C VAL A 585 -15.68 46.67 -4.36
N ILE A 586 -16.95 46.68 -4.78
CA ILE A 586 -17.50 47.73 -5.66
C ILE A 586 -17.36 49.11 -5.00
N SER A 587 -17.70 49.23 -3.72
CA SER A 587 -17.56 50.50 -2.99
C SER A 587 -16.12 50.97 -2.92
N THR A 588 -15.16 50.07 -2.76
CA THR A 588 -13.74 50.38 -2.68
C THR A 588 -13.17 50.75 -4.05
N LEU A 589 -13.55 50.01 -5.10
CA LEU A 589 -13.17 50.32 -6.49
C LEU A 589 -13.71 51.68 -6.93
N ARG A 590 -14.94 52.05 -6.55
CA ARG A 590 -15.53 53.36 -6.88
C ARG A 590 -14.80 54.55 -6.28
N LYS A 591 -14.04 54.37 -5.20
CA LYS A 591 -13.29 55.46 -4.56
C LYS A 591 -11.94 55.74 -5.22
N ASP A 592 -11.47 54.82 -6.07
CA ASP A 592 -10.18 54.88 -6.78
C ASP A 592 -9.01 55.39 -5.91
N GLU A 593 -8.92 54.90 -4.68
CA GLU A 593 -7.93 55.39 -3.73
C GLU A 593 -6.53 54.86 -4.08
N ASN A 594 -5.52 55.70 -3.86
CA ASN A 594 -4.11 55.29 -3.89
C ASN A 594 -3.81 54.42 -2.67
N ILE A 595 -3.70 53.11 -2.90
CA ILE A 595 -3.50 52.10 -1.84
C ILE A 595 -2.08 51.59 -1.77
N ASN A 596 -1.38 51.61 -2.90
CA ASN A 596 0.02 51.25 -2.93
C ASN A 596 0.86 52.51 -2.65
N LEU A 597 1.44 52.54 -1.45
CA LEU A 597 2.27 53.62 -0.91
C LEU A 597 3.77 53.37 -1.13
N PHE A 598 4.16 52.47 -2.04
CA PHE A 598 5.56 52.12 -2.32
C PHE A 598 6.39 53.29 -2.82
#